data_AF-A0A2V2XQ13-F1
#
_entry.id   AF-A0A2V2XQ13-F1
#
_cell.length_a   1.000
_cell.length_b   1.000
_cell.length_c   1.000
_cell.angle_alpha   90.00
_cell.angle_beta   90.00
_cell.angle_gamma   90.00
#
_symmetry.space_group_name_H-M   'P 1'
#
loop_
_entity.id
_entity.type
_entity.pdbx_description
1 polymer ?
#
loop_
_entity_poly.entity_id
_entity_poly.type
_entity_poly.pdbx_seq_one_letter_code
_entity_poly.pdbx_strand_id
1 'polypeptide(L)'
;MEQISGSISSTPSIVRYDDGYWASIVPENRLTIISSDIPPVRCPSTGECSLEVVELDREILSRISSILGIGVEKILMLCVSLMGICSGVTIKILVLGEPGEVVKLFSDKRGEVFRLLAETYGSP
;
A
#
# COMPACT_ATOMS: atom_id res chain seq x y z
N MET A 1 32.76 -12.39 7.53
CA MET A 1 31.57 -11.88 6.83
C MET A 1 30.73 -11.19 7.87
N GLU A 2 30.79 -9.86 7.92
CA GLU A 2 29.94 -9.08 8.82
C GLU A 2 28.51 -9.13 8.30
N GLN A 3 27.64 -9.64 9.15
CA GLN A 3 26.20 -9.67 8.95
C GLN A 3 25.70 -8.24 9.17
N ILE A 4 25.58 -7.45 8.10
CA ILE A 4 24.93 -6.14 8.14
C ILE A 4 23.42 -6.38 8.23
N SER A 5 22.95 -6.93 9.35
CA SER A 5 21.55 -6.84 9.75
C SER A 5 21.38 -5.52 10.52
N GLY A 6 21.69 -4.42 9.83
CA GLY A 6 21.42 -3.09 10.31
C GLY A 6 19.93 -2.81 10.17
N SER A 7 19.11 -3.35 11.07
CA SER A 7 17.78 -2.79 11.30
C SER A 7 17.99 -1.38 11.85
N ILE A 8 18.07 -0.39 10.96
CA ILE A 8 17.96 1.01 11.36
C ILE A 8 16.51 1.13 11.85
N SER A 9 16.32 0.93 13.16
CA SER A 9 15.06 1.21 13.85
C SER A 9 14.74 2.67 13.62
N SER A 10 13.93 2.90 12.61
CA SER A 10 13.42 4.19 12.22
C SER A 10 11.99 4.20 12.67
N THR A 11 11.66 5.15 13.54
CA THR A 11 10.35 5.21 14.17
C THR A 11 9.29 5.36 13.07
N PRO A 12 8.30 4.46 12.99
CA PRO A 12 7.24 4.57 12.00
C PRO A 12 6.49 5.88 12.18
N SER A 13 6.22 6.57 11.08
CA SER A 13 5.25 7.65 11.06
C SER A 13 3.86 7.04 10.93
N ILE A 14 3.10 7.04 12.02
CA ILE A 14 1.72 6.56 12.04
C ILE A 14 0.80 7.74 11.79
N VAL A 15 0.05 7.68 10.70
CA VAL A 15 -0.96 8.68 10.31
C VAL A 15 -2.33 8.07 10.53
N ARG A 16 -3.17 8.71 11.35
CA ARG A 16 -4.57 8.33 11.55
C ARG A 16 -5.46 9.36 10.88
N TYR A 17 -6.49 8.91 10.17
CA TYR A 17 -7.41 9.76 9.42
C TYR A 17 -8.78 9.81 10.10
N ASP A 18 -9.54 10.87 9.82
CA ASP A 18 -10.86 11.11 10.44
C ASP A 18 -11.91 10.04 10.09
N ASP A 19 -11.71 9.30 8.99
CA ASP A 19 -12.57 8.20 8.55
C ASP A 19 -12.26 6.86 9.23
N GLY A 20 -11.35 6.86 10.21
CA GLY A 20 -10.98 5.68 10.99
C GLY A 20 -9.90 4.80 10.36
N TYR A 21 -9.46 5.10 9.13
CA TYR A 21 -8.32 4.43 8.51
C TYR A 21 -6.99 4.99 9.04
N TRP A 22 -5.91 4.24 8.80
CA TRP A 22 -4.56 4.67 9.17
C TRP A 22 -3.52 4.16 8.17
N ALA A 23 -2.36 4.79 8.19
CA ALA A 23 -1.18 4.33 7.47
C ALA A 23 0.06 4.37 8.40
N SER A 24 0.94 3.39 8.26
CA SER A 24 2.30 3.42 8.79
C SER A 24 3.28 3.63 7.65
N ILE A 25 4.13 4.63 7.81
CA ILE A 25 5.13 5.02 6.82
C ILE A 25 6.52 4.87 7.46
N VAL A 26 7.31 3.95 6.92
CA VAL A 26 8.63 3.57 7.44
C VAL A 26 9.69 3.68 6.35
N PRO A 27 10.88 4.23 6.63
CA PRO A 27 11.99 4.11 5.70
C PRO A 27 12.57 2.69 5.75
N GLU A 28 12.94 2.16 4.59
CA GLU A 28 13.53 0.83 4.41
C GLU A 28 14.53 0.90 3.25
N ASN A 29 15.83 0.73 3.51
CA ASN A 29 16.86 0.55 2.48
C ASN A 29 16.76 1.49 1.25
N ARG A 30 16.77 2.82 1.48
CA ARG A 30 16.63 3.91 0.47
C ARG A 30 15.24 4.03 -0.16
N LEU A 31 14.27 3.26 0.29
CA LEU A 31 12.87 3.38 -0.04
C LEU A 31 12.08 3.86 1.19
N THR A 32 10.86 4.28 0.96
CA THR A 32 9.84 4.41 2.01
C THR A 32 8.71 3.46 1.72
N ILE A 33 8.28 2.72 2.74
CA ILE A 33 7.14 1.80 2.66
C ILE A 33 5.94 2.49 3.30
N ILE A 34 4.89 2.67 2.50
CA ILE A 34 3.56 3.06 2.97
C ILE A 34 2.77 1.77 3.18
N SER A 35 2.36 1.48 4.41
CA SER A 35 1.42 0.40 4.74
C SER A 35 0.11 1.03 5.18
N SER A 36 -0.96 0.86 4.40
CA SER A 36 -2.27 1.48 4.68
C SER A 36 -3.37 0.44 4.62
N ASP A 37 -4.29 0.52 5.58
CA ASP A 37 -5.59 -0.13 5.44
C ASP A 37 -6.36 0.55 4.31
N ILE A 38 -7.19 -0.22 3.61
CA ILE A 38 -8.03 0.26 2.51
C ILE A 38 -9.48 -0.19 2.70
N PRO A 39 -10.46 0.54 2.14
CA PRO A 39 -11.79 -0.01 1.93
C PRO A 39 -11.70 -1.34 1.16
N PRO A 40 -12.45 -2.39 1.55
CA PRO A 40 -12.38 -3.68 0.88
C PRO A 40 -12.66 -3.57 -0.61
N VAL A 41 -11.72 -4.08 -1.42
CA VAL A 41 -11.88 -4.29 -2.87
C VAL A 41 -11.70 -5.77 -3.17
N ARG A 42 -12.12 -6.27 -4.35
CA ARG A 42 -11.78 -7.65 -4.73
C ARG A 42 -10.27 -7.78 -4.84
N CYS A 43 -9.74 -8.94 -4.49
CA CYS A 43 -8.36 -9.21 -4.81
C CYS A 43 -8.19 -9.55 -6.30
N PRO A 44 -7.01 -9.25 -6.89
CA PRO A 44 -6.68 -9.69 -8.24
C PRO A 44 -6.58 -11.22 -8.41
N SER A 45 -6.71 -11.99 -7.32
CA SER A 45 -6.67 -13.44 -7.27
C SER A 45 -7.91 -14.08 -7.90
N THR A 46 -7.75 -15.25 -8.52
CA THR A 46 -8.81 -15.97 -9.26
C THR A 46 -9.64 -16.95 -8.41
N GLY A 47 -9.48 -16.96 -7.09
CA GLY A 47 -10.11 -17.97 -6.22
C GLY A 47 -10.45 -17.51 -4.80
N GLU A 48 -10.84 -18.48 -3.97
CA GLU A 48 -10.99 -18.30 -2.53
C GLU A 48 -9.60 -18.14 -1.89
N CYS A 49 -9.43 -17.13 -1.04
CA CYS A 49 -8.17 -16.90 -0.34
C CYS A 49 -8.39 -16.86 1.16
N SER A 50 -7.56 -17.55 1.95
CA SER A 50 -7.56 -17.44 3.41
C SER A 50 -6.74 -16.24 3.86
N LEU A 51 -5.50 -16.16 3.38
CA LEU A 51 -4.57 -15.05 3.55
C LEU A 51 -3.55 -15.14 2.40
N GLU A 52 -3.50 -14.13 1.55
CA GLU A 52 -2.60 -14.09 0.39
C GLU A 52 -1.99 -12.69 0.27
N VAL A 53 -0.75 -12.61 -0.24
CA VAL A 53 -0.14 -11.34 -0.63
C VAL A 53 0.04 -11.36 -2.13
N VAL A 54 -0.62 -10.43 -2.81
CA VAL A 54 -0.57 -10.31 -4.28
C VAL A 54 0.25 -9.08 -4.65
N GLU A 55 1.22 -9.25 -5.54
CA GLU A 55 1.92 -8.12 -6.15
C GLU A 55 1.05 -7.55 -7.29
N LEU A 56 0.76 -6.25 -7.24
CA LEU A 56 -0.04 -5.59 -8.27
C LEU A 56 0.80 -5.39 -9.54
N ASP A 57 0.13 -5.40 -10.67
CA ASP A 57 0.79 -5.29 -11.97
C ASP A 57 1.42 -3.90 -12.21
N ARG A 58 2.20 -3.83 -13.30
CA ARG A 58 2.92 -2.61 -13.69
C ARG A 58 1.99 -1.46 -14.10
N GLU A 59 0.78 -1.74 -14.56
CA GLU A 59 -0.17 -0.70 -14.96
C GLU A 59 -0.66 0.05 -13.71
N ILE A 60 -1.07 -0.68 -12.68
CA ILE A 60 -1.51 -0.09 -11.42
C ILE A 60 -0.37 0.64 -10.71
N LEU A 61 0.82 0.07 -10.73
CA LEU A 61 2.02 0.72 -10.21
C LEU A 61 2.30 2.07 -10.91
N SER A 62 2.21 2.11 -12.24
CA SER A 62 2.39 3.34 -13.02
C SER A 62 1.32 4.40 -12.69
N ARG A 63 0.05 3.98 -12.57
CA ARG A 63 -1.06 4.89 -12.23
C ARG A 63 -0.94 5.44 -10.81
N ILE A 64 -0.58 4.62 -9.82
CA ILE A 64 -0.36 5.07 -8.44
C ILE A 64 0.87 5.99 -8.36
N SER A 65 1.95 5.67 -9.06
CA SER A 65 3.13 6.55 -9.19
C SER A 65 2.73 7.93 -9.73
N SER A 66 1.90 7.99 -10.77
CA SER A 66 1.38 9.25 -11.31
C SER A 66 0.49 10.03 -10.33
N ILE A 67 -0.33 9.34 -9.53
CA ILE A 67 -1.20 9.99 -8.53
C ILE A 67 -0.37 10.61 -7.41
N LEU A 68 0.62 9.86 -6.92
CA LEU A 68 1.46 10.28 -5.80
C LEU A 68 2.55 11.28 -6.22
N GLY A 69 2.89 11.34 -7.52
CA GLY A 69 3.97 12.20 -8.02
C GLY A 69 5.36 11.72 -7.61
N ILE A 70 5.50 10.44 -7.25
CA ILE A 70 6.74 9.82 -6.77
C ILE A 70 6.88 8.43 -7.38
N GLY A 71 8.12 8.03 -7.66
CA GLY A 71 8.40 6.70 -8.19
C GLY A 71 7.95 5.61 -7.23
N VAL A 72 7.12 4.68 -7.73
CA VAL A 72 6.69 3.48 -7.00
C VAL A 72 7.47 2.29 -7.57
N GLU A 73 8.14 1.54 -6.70
CA GLU A 73 8.94 0.36 -7.08
C GLU A 73 8.12 -0.92 -7.05
N LYS A 74 7.19 -1.02 -6.08
CA LYS A 74 6.37 -2.22 -5.89
C LYS A 74 5.11 -1.88 -5.12
N ILE A 75 4.03 -2.61 -5.41
CA ILE A 75 2.80 -2.57 -4.63
C ILE A 75 2.38 -3.99 -4.27
N LEU A 76 2.15 -4.24 -2.99
CA LEU A 76 1.63 -5.50 -2.47
C LEU A 76 0.25 -5.25 -1.87
N MET A 77 -0.70 -6.12 -2.18
CA MET A 77 -2.04 -6.11 -1.59
C MET A 77 -2.19 -7.34 -0.70
N LEU A 78 -2.62 -7.13 0.55
CA LEU A 78 -2.99 -8.20 1.46
C LEU A 78 -4.46 -8.58 1.24
N CYS A 79 -4.66 -9.85 0.91
CA CYS A 79 -5.92 -10.45 0.55
C CYS A 79 -6.38 -11.40 1.65
N VAL A 80 -7.64 -11.31 2.06
CA VAL A 80 -8.27 -12.19 3.05
C VAL A 80 -9.70 -12.54 2.64
N SER A 81 -10.22 -13.67 3.10
CA SER A 81 -11.64 -13.99 2.94
C SER A 81 -12.49 -13.10 3.84
N LEU A 82 -13.26 -12.20 3.24
CA LEU A 82 -14.32 -11.45 3.90
C LEU A 82 -15.66 -11.93 3.38
N MET A 83 -16.46 -12.55 4.25
CA MET A 83 -17.80 -13.05 3.92
C MET A 83 -17.81 -13.99 2.69
N GLY A 84 -16.75 -14.78 2.49
CA GLY A 84 -16.63 -15.69 1.35
C GLY A 84 -16.09 -15.05 0.06
N ILE A 85 -15.69 -13.77 0.10
CA ILE A 85 -15.10 -13.07 -1.04
C ILE A 85 -13.63 -12.76 -0.72
N CYS A 86 -12.72 -13.15 -1.62
CA CYS A 86 -11.32 -12.78 -1.50
C CYS A 86 -11.14 -11.27 -1.69
N SER A 87 -10.82 -10.58 -0.61
CA SER A 87 -10.87 -9.11 -0.53
C SER A 87 -9.54 -8.52 -0.11
N GLY A 88 -9.12 -7.47 -0.82
CA GLY A 88 -7.94 -6.67 -0.51
C GLY A 88 -8.28 -5.68 0.58
N VAL A 89 -7.56 -5.76 1.71
CA VAL A 89 -7.86 -4.98 2.93
C VAL A 89 -6.71 -4.06 3.35
N THR A 90 -5.51 -4.35 2.89
CA THR A 90 -4.31 -3.55 3.16
C THR A 90 -3.46 -3.48 1.91
N ILE A 91 -2.83 -2.33 1.68
CA ILE A 91 -1.80 -2.17 0.64
C ILE A 91 -0.47 -1.78 1.25
N LYS A 92 0.61 -2.24 0.63
CA LYS A 92 1.97 -1.78 0.86
C LYS A 92 2.53 -1.20 -0.43
N ILE A 93 2.92 0.06 -0.40
CA ILE A 93 3.49 0.78 -1.55
C ILE A 93 4.94 1.12 -1.20
N LEU A 94 5.88 0.68 -2.03
CA LEU A 94 7.29 0.98 -1.89
C LEU A 94 7.63 2.14 -2.82
N VAL A 95 8.11 3.26 -2.28
CA VAL A 95 8.37 4.49 -3.05
C VAL A 95 9.79 5.02 -2.91
N LEU A 96 10.25 5.74 -3.93
CA LEU A 96 11.54 6.44 -4.00
C LEU A 96 11.44 7.86 -3.39
N GLY A 97 11.33 7.96 -2.07
CA GLY A 97 11.32 9.27 -1.40
C GLY A 97 11.50 9.18 0.11
N GLU A 98 11.74 10.34 0.72
CA GLU A 98 11.98 10.46 2.16
C GLU A 98 10.67 10.40 2.96
N PRO A 99 10.65 9.79 4.16
CA PRO A 99 9.41 9.56 4.92
C PRO A 99 8.54 10.79 5.15
N GLY A 100 9.16 11.95 5.46
CA GLY A 100 8.41 13.18 5.74
C GLY A 100 7.67 13.73 4.51
N GLU A 101 8.27 13.64 3.33
CA GLU A 101 7.64 13.99 2.06
C GLU A 101 6.51 13.01 1.73
N VAL A 102 6.78 11.71 1.89
CA VAL A 102 5.85 10.63 1.59
C VAL A 102 4.62 10.68 2.49
N VAL A 103 4.76 11.02 3.77
CA VAL A 103 3.63 11.24 4.70
C VAL A 103 2.67 12.28 4.16
N LYS A 104 3.19 13.42 3.72
CA LYS A 104 2.36 14.51 3.18
C LYS A 104 1.71 14.09 1.86
N LEU A 105 2.50 13.58 0.92
CA LEU A 105 2.01 13.14 -0.40
C LEU A 105 0.89 12.11 -0.28
N PHE A 106 1.10 11.06 0.52
CA PHE A 106 0.10 10.03 0.68
C PHE A 106 -1.14 10.56 1.40
N SER A 107 -0.99 11.40 2.43
CA SER A 107 -2.15 12.00 3.13
C SER A 107 -3.02 12.83 2.18
N ASP A 108 -2.40 13.63 1.30
CA ASP A 108 -3.09 14.47 0.34
C ASP A 108 -3.77 13.66 -0.78
N LYS A 109 -3.21 12.50 -1.15
CA LYS A 109 -3.59 11.73 -2.34
C LYS A 109 -4.25 10.38 -2.06
N ARG A 110 -4.35 9.94 -0.80
CA ARG A 110 -4.89 8.61 -0.45
C ARG A 110 -6.27 8.35 -1.05
N GLY A 111 -7.15 9.36 -1.08
CA GLY A 111 -8.50 9.22 -1.62
C GLY A 111 -8.48 8.89 -3.12
N GLU A 112 -7.55 9.47 -3.86
CA GLU A 112 -7.37 9.19 -5.29
C GLU A 112 -6.79 7.78 -5.51
N VAL A 113 -5.85 7.34 -4.66
CA VAL A 113 -5.32 5.97 -4.67
C VAL A 113 -6.42 4.95 -4.37
N PHE A 114 -7.24 5.19 -3.35
CA PHE A 114 -8.32 4.27 -2.98
C PHE A 114 -9.40 4.22 -4.06
N ARG A 115 -9.75 5.36 -4.65
CA ARG A 115 -10.66 5.42 -5.80
C ARG A 115 -10.14 4.60 -6.97
N LEU A 116 -8.86 4.73 -7.31
CA LEU A 116 -8.23 3.92 -8.37
C LEU A 116 -8.35 2.41 -8.09
N LEU A 117 -8.06 1.99 -6.86
CA LEU A 117 -8.19 0.58 -6.47
C LEU A 117 -9.64 0.10 -6.55
N ALA A 118 -10.60 0.92 -6.14
CA ALA A 118 -12.03 0.61 -6.24
C ALA A 118 -12.52 0.57 -7.70
N GLU A 119 -12.03 1.44 -8.59
CA GLU A 119 -12.36 1.40 -10.02
C GLU A 119 -11.79 0.16 -10.70
N THR A 120 -10.60 -0.27 -10.28
CA THR A 120 -9.89 -1.41 -10.87
C THR A 120 -10.42 -2.74 -10.35
N TYR A 121 -10.68 -2.82 -9.05
CA TYR A 121 -10.94 -4.06 -8.33
C TYR A 121 -12.27 -4.04 -7.56
N GLY A 122 -13.10 -3.02 -7.71
CA GLY A 122 -14.44 -3.00 -7.14
C GLY A 122 -15.33 -4.07 -7.76
N SER A 123 -16.28 -4.58 -6.97
CA SER A 123 -17.43 -5.29 -7.57
C SER A 123 -18.37 -4.25 -8.20
N PRO A 124 -19.05 -4.57 -9.31
CA PRO A 124 -20.30 -3.89 -9.66
C PRO A 124 -21.35 -4.02 -8.55
#